data_AF-A0ABD0PAA3-F1
#
_entry.id   AF-A0ABD0PAA3-F1
#
_cell.length_a   1.000
_cell.length_b   1.000
_cell.length_c   1.000
_cell.angle_alpha   90.00
_cell.angle_beta   90.00
_cell.angle_gamma   90.00
#
_symmetry.space_group_name_H-M   'P 1'
#
loop_
_entity.id
_entity.type
_entity.pdbx_description
1 polymer ?
#
loop_
_entity_poly.entity_id
_entity_poly.type
_entity_poly.pdbx_seq_one_letter_code
_entity_poly.pdbx_strand_id
1 'polypeptide(L)'
;MRPNSRKIGVLITDGKSQDDILVNSQNLRDQGIELYAIGVKNADENELRAIASDPDDIHMYNVADFSFLLDIVDDLSNNLCNS
;
A
#
# COMPACT_ATOMS: atom_id res chain seq x y z
N MET A 1 12.41 12.06 10.21
CA MET A 1 12.10 10.64 10.45
C MET A 1 13.01 10.10 11.53
N ARG A 2 12.53 9.21 12.41
CA ARG A 2 13.38 8.57 13.43
C ARG A 2 14.37 7.63 12.72
N PRO A 3 15.70 7.73 12.98
CA PRO A 3 16.69 6.97 12.22
C PRO A 3 16.59 5.45 12.36
N ASN A 4 16.20 4.96 13.55
CA ASN A 4 16.22 3.53 13.90
C ASN A 4 14.82 2.89 13.91
N SER A 5 13.86 3.46 13.19
CA SER A 5 12.51 2.89 13.07
C SER A 5 12.22 2.49 11.63
N ARG A 6 11.51 1.38 11.45
CA ARG A 6 10.86 1.06 10.19
C ARG A 6 9.84 2.15 9.83
N LYS A 7 9.77 2.50 8.55
CA LYS A 7 8.85 3.52 8.04
C LYS A 7 7.91 2.81 7.09
N ILE A 8 6.62 2.85 7.40
CA ILE A 8 5.61 2.16 6.62
C ILE A 8 4.52 3.18 6.26
N GLY A 9 4.14 3.19 4.99
CA GLY A 9 3.00 3.95 4.48
C GLY A 9 1.91 2.99 4.02
N VAL A 10 0.68 3.21 4.47
CA VAL A 10 -0.49 2.45 4.02
C VAL A 10 -1.41 3.41 3.28
N LEU A 11 -1.60 3.18 1.98
CA LEU A 11 -2.56 3.90 1.15
C LEU A 11 -3.85 3.08 1.03
N ILE A 12 -4.99 3.73 1.24
CA ILE A 12 -6.32 3.16 0.98
C ILE A 12 -7.04 4.07 0.01
N THR A 13 -7.50 3.54 -1.13
CA THR A 13 -8.24 4.29 -2.15
C THR A 13 -9.37 3.46 -2.74
N ASP A 14 -10.46 4.10 -3.18
CA ASP A 14 -11.59 3.44 -3.86
C ASP A 14 -11.68 3.77 -5.36
N GLY A 15 -10.69 4.48 -5.88
CA GLY A 15 -10.68 4.94 -7.26
C GLY A 15 -9.29 5.32 -7.77
N LYS A 16 -9.29 5.79 -9.03
CA LYS A 16 -8.11 6.15 -9.80
C LYS A 16 -7.53 7.51 -9.37
N SER A 17 -6.20 7.61 -9.33
CA SER A 17 -5.53 8.87 -9.07
C SER A 17 -5.87 9.95 -10.11
N GLN A 18 -5.80 11.20 -9.69
CA GLN A 18 -6.00 12.38 -10.54
C GLN A 18 -4.67 13.06 -10.93
N ASP A 19 -3.55 12.51 -10.47
CA ASP A 19 -2.19 13.00 -10.68
C ASP A 19 -1.20 11.85 -10.98
N ASP A 20 0.07 12.20 -11.20
CA ASP A 20 1.13 11.22 -11.42
C ASP A 20 1.54 10.54 -10.10
N ILE A 21 1.44 9.21 -10.09
CA ILE A 21 1.72 8.37 -8.93
C ILE A 21 3.17 7.85 -8.91
N LEU A 22 3.86 7.84 -10.06
CA LEU A 22 5.13 7.12 -10.20
C LEU A 22 6.26 7.84 -9.48
N VAL A 23 6.39 9.16 -9.69
CA VAL A 23 7.49 9.94 -9.09
C VAL A 23 7.36 9.95 -7.57
N ASN A 24 6.13 10.14 -7.06
CA ASN A 24 5.87 10.24 -5.64
C ASN A 24 6.07 8.91 -4.92
N SER A 25 5.54 7.81 -5.47
CA SER A 25 5.72 6.47 -4.89
C SER A 25 7.19 6.04 -4.91
N GLN A 26 7.92 6.30 -6.01
CA GLN A 26 9.34 6.00 -6.09
C GLN A 26 10.15 6.77 -5.05
N ASN A 27 9.92 8.08 -4.92
CA ASN A 27 10.62 8.91 -3.93
C ASN A 27 10.40 8.44 -2.48
N LEU A 28 9.22 7.88 -2.16
CA LEU A 28 8.94 7.31 -0.84
C LEU A 28 9.72 6.00 -0.64
N ARG A 29 9.71 5.10 -1.62
CA ARG A 29 10.48 3.85 -1.58
C ARG A 29 11.98 4.12 -1.46
N ASP A 30 12.51 5.09 -2.20
CA ASP A 30 13.92 5.50 -2.16
C ASP A 30 14.34 6.06 -0.79
N GLN A 31 13.39 6.59 -0.01
CA GLN A 31 13.61 7.03 1.38
C GLN A 31 13.55 5.88 2.42
N GLY A 32 13.40 4.64 1.94
CA GLY A 32 13.25 3.44 2.75
C GLY A 32 11.90 3.36 3.43
N ILE A 33 10.84 3.85 2.77
CA ILE A 33 9.46 3.69 3.23
C ILE A 33 8.88 2.47 2.50
N GLU A 34 8.43 1.48 3.28
CA GLU A 34 7.69 0.32 2.79
C GLU A 34 6.24 0.75 2.53
N LEU A 35 5.72 0.53 1.32
CA LEU A 35 4.41 1.00 0.91
C LEU A 35 3.45 -0.17 0.73
N TYR A 36 2.32 -0.11 1.43
CA TYR A 36 1.17 -0.98 1.24
C TYR A 36 0.07 -0.20 0.52
N ALA A 37 -0.48 -0.76 -0.56
CA ALA A 37 -1.54 -0.14 -1.35
C ALA A 37 -2.80 -1.01 -1.32
N ILE A 38 -3.90 -0.44 -0.83
CA ILE A 38 -5.18 -1.12 -0.64
C ILE A 38 -6.24 -0.42 -1.48
N GLY A 39 -6.65 -1.09 -2.55
CA GLY A 39 -7.76 -0.68 -3.39
C GLY A 39 -9.08 -1.25 -2.91
N VAL A 40 -10.14 -0.46 -2.98
CA VAL A 40 -11.51 -0.88 -2.67
C VAL A 40 -12.40 -0.64 -3.89
N LYS A 41 -13.27 -1.60 -4.23
CA LYS A 41 -14.24 -1.50 -5.34
C LYS A 41 -13.57 -1.25 -6.71
N ASN A 42 -13.46 0.01 -7.11
CA ASN A 42 -13.12 0.44 -8.47
C ASN A 42 -11.69 1.02 -8.53
N ALA A 43 -10.85 0.69 -7.56
CA ALA A 43 -9.44 1.08 -7.58
C ALA A 43 -8.71 0.46 -8.78
N ASP A 44 -7.79 1.22 -9.37
CA ASP A 44 -7.01 0.79 -10.53
C ASP A 44 -5.84 -0.09 -10.07
N GLU A 45 -5.90 -1.39 -10.36
CA GLU A 45 -4.88 -2.35 -9.92
C GLU A 45 -3.46 -2.02 -10.42
N ASN A 46 -3.34 -1.40 -11.61
CA ASN A 46 -2.01 -1.03 -12.13
C ASN A 46 -1.42 0.14 -11.34
N GLU A 47 -2.26 1.07 -10.89
CA GLU A 47 -1.81 2.15 -10.00
C GLU A 47 -1.44 1.62 -8.62
N LEU A 48 -2.23 0.68 -8.07
CA LEU A 48 -1.91 0.04 -6.79
C LEU A 48 -0.56 -0.67 -6.85
N ARG A 49 -0.32 -1.48 -7.90
CA ARG A 49 0.96 -2.16 -8.17
C ARG A 49 2.12 -1.17 -8.30
N ALA A 50 1.92 -0.06 -8.99
CA ALA A 50 2.95 0.94 -9.16
C ALA A 50 3.28 1.71 -7.87
N ILE A 51 2.34 1.77 -6.92
CA ILE A 51 2.53 2.43 -5.62
C ILE A 51 3.15 1.48 -4.60
N ALA A 52 2.68 0.22 -4.54
CA ALA A 52 3.13 -0.76 -3.56
C ALA A 52 4.64 -1.02 -3.64
N SER A 53 5.20 -1.50 -2.53
CA SER A 53 6.54 -2.07 -2.50
C SER A 53 6.53 -3.49 -3.05
N ASP A 54 7.63 -3.93 -3.67
CA ASP A 54 7.78 -5.34 -4.04
C ASP A 54 7.96 -6.23 -2.79
N PRO A 55 7.41 -7.46 -2.78
CA PRO A 55 6.57 -8.04 -3.84
C PRO A 55 5.08 -7.65 -3.67
N ASP A 56 4.37 -7.54 -4.80
CA ASP A 56 2.97 -7.13 -4.86
C ASP A 56 2.03 -8.02 -4.03
N ASP A 57 2.30 -9.32 -3.95
CA ASP A 57 1.45 -10.30 -3.28
C ASP A 57 1.32 -10.07 -1.76
N ILE A 58 2.24 -9.30 -1.18
CA ILE A 58 2.26 -8.96 0.25
C ILE A 58 1.79 -7.52 0.48
N HIS A 59 2.13 -6.60 -0.43
CA HIS A 59 1.95 -5.16 -0.25
C HIS A 59 0.73 -4.59 -0.98
N MET A 60 0.13 -5.34 -1.91
CA MET A 60 -1.00 -4.89 -2.70
C MET A 60 -2.25 -5.71 -2.38
N TYR A 61 -3.34 -5.01 -2.07
CA TYR A 61 -4.65 -5.61 -1.86
C TYR A 61 -5.67 -4.91 -2.73
N ASN A 62 -6.53 -5.67 -3.41
CA ASN A 62 -7.68 -5.12 -4.12
C ASN A 62 -8.93 -5.86 -3.64
N VAL A 63 -9.77 -5.18 -2.86
CA VAL A 63 -10.92 -5.77 -2.20
C VAL A 63 -12.23 -5.23 -2.77
N ALA A 64 -13.28 -6.07 -2.76
CA ALA A 64 -14.57 -5.72 -3.34
C ALA A 64 -15.32 -4.62 -2.55
N ASP A 65 -15.11 -4.54 -1.24
CA ASP A 65 -15.71 -3.53 -0.37
C ASP A 65 -14.89 -3.31 0.91
N PHE A 66 -15.26 -2.27 1.68
CA PHE A 66 -14.57 -1.90 2.91
C PHE A 66 -14.74 -2.93 4.04
N SER A 67 -15.74 -3.82 4.00
CA SER A 67 -15.90 -4.85 5.02
C SER A 67 -14.82 -5.92 4.94
N PHE A 68 -14.29 -6.18 3.73
CA PHE A 68 -13.11 -7.03 3.53
C PHE A 68 -11.81 -6.41 4.08
N LEU A 69 -11.79 -5.11 4.40
CA LEU A 69 -10.63 -4.56 5.15
C LEU A 69 -10.48 -5.27 6.49
N LEU A 70 -11.58 -5.67 7.13
CA LEU A 70 -11.52 -6.39 8.40
C LEU A 70 -10.86 -7.77 8.25
N ASP A 71 -11.01 -8.41 7.09
CA ASP A 71 -10.41 -9.71 6.82
C ASP A 71 -8.90 -9.61 6.54
N ILE A 72 -8.45 -8.53 5.91
CA ILE A 72 -7.01 -8.31 5.64
C ILE A 72 -6.29 -7.60 6.79
N VAL A 73 -7.01 -7.00 7.75
CA VAL A 73 -6.40 -6.24 8.86
C VAL A 73 -5.50 -7.13 9.72
N ASP A 74 -5.87 -8.38 9.96
CA ASP A 74 -5.03 -9.31 10.73
C ASP A 74 -3.73 -9.63 9.98
N ASP A 75 -3.81 -9.98 8.69
CA ASP A 75 -2.64 -10.25 7.86
C ASP A 75 -1.75 -9.01 7.68
N LEU A 76 -2.36 -7.86 7.40
CA LEU A 76 -1.66 -6.58 7.33
C LEU A 76 -0.97 -6.27 8.66
N SER A 77 -1.66 -6.40 9.78
CA SER A 77 -1.08 -6.14 11.10
C SER A 77 0.09 -7.08 11.40
N ASN A 78 -0.02 -8.35 11.03
CA ASN A 78 1.05 -9.33 11.17
C ASN A 78 2.27 -8.96 10.32
N ASN A 79 2.07 -8.58 9.06
CA ASN A 79 3.16 -8.16 8.18
C ASN A 79 3.83 -6.88 8.69
N LEU A 80 3.04 -5.87 9.05
CA LEU A 80 3.54 -4.62 9.62
C LEU A 80 4.37 -4.86 10.89
N CYS A 81 3.93 -5.75 11.78
CA CYS A 81 4.63 -6.04 13.03
C CYS A 81 5.90 -6.89 12.86
N ASN A 82 5.97 -7.71 11.80
CA ASN A 82 7.06 -8.68 11.61
C ASN A 82 8.07 -8.35 10.49
N SER A 83 7.87 -7.30 9.68
CA SER A 83 8.91 -6.78 8.77
C SER A 83 10.11 -6.15 9.50
#